data_AF-A0AA96GG23-F1
#
_entry.id   AF-A0AA96GG23-F1
#
_cell.length_a   1.000
_cell.length_b   1.000
_cell.length_c   1.000
_cell.angle_alpha   90.00
_cell.angle_beta   90.00
_cell.angle_gamma   90.00
#
_symmetry.space_group_name_H-M   'P 1'
#
loop_
_entity.id
_entity.type
_entity.pdbx_description
1 polymer ?
#
loop_
_entity_poly.entity_id
_entity_poly.type
_entity_poly.pdbx_seq_one_letter_code
_entity_poly.pdbx_strand_id
1 'polypeptide(L)'
;MKPYCLADSFRNAILTSLLLLGCWTTIYAEEVTNLAFPQSMIADGGQVYFIANANGDPGTRENKGFISKVTTEGKMIDLHFIQGGQKSVTLNSPKGMAIVGSTLYVADLDVVRGFDKNTGQSLNSIPFTQFHSQSLAGLVADPHGGLYVSDADSNTIYHIDDPAHDQTVKVFAQHEGLSHPHGLSIHPRNGHVVGVGWEDGKIFEIDETGTIQELFANTLFTGSFHNLDGIDFDKYGTMYVSDLTAGKVWRILANHKKEVIAEFLLSPSGIGIDRVNHVIMVPYLYVNGAEINGLERPSNANPNKKPRSWSDYGMGWLKKDPGE
;
A
#
# COMPACT_ATOMS: atom_id res chain seq x y z
N MET A 1 -23.40 81.60 -0.05
CA MET A 1 -22.43 81.34 1.03
C MET A 1 -22.60 79.90 1.49
N LYS A 2 -21.56 79.06 1.42
CA LYS A 2 -21.48 77.84 2.26
C LYS A 2 -21.20 78.28 3.71
N PRO A 3 -21.66 77.53 4.72
CA PRO A 3 -20.70 76.62 5.37
C PRO A 3 -21.27 75.25 5.80
N TYR A 4 -20.32 74.42 6.22
CA TYR A 4 -20.33 73.01 6.65
C TYR A 4 -20.89 72.76 8.06
N CYS A 5 -21.34 71.51 8.32
CA CYS A 5 -21.03 70.61 9.47
C CYS A 5 -22.21 69.62 9.69
N LEU A 6 -22.04 68.31 9.45
CA LEU A 6 -21.47 67.24 10.30
C LEU A 6 -22.48 66.58 11.27
N ALA A 7 -22.47 65.24 11.23
CA ALA A 7 -22.86 64.24 12.24
C ALA A 7 -24.25 63.55 12.14
N ASP A 8 -24.18 62.32 11.59
CA ASP A 8 -24.65 61.03 12.13
C ASP A 8 -26.06 60.88 12.74
N SER A 9 -26.84 59.94 12.18
CA SER A 9 -27.15 58.69 12.90
C SER A 9 -27.87 57.64 12.02
N PHE A 10 -27.25 56.45 12.00
CA PHE A 10 -27.83 55.11 12.03
C PHE A 10 -29.03 54.76 11.12
N ARG A 11 -28.73 54.10 9.99
CA ARG A 11 -29.64 53.15 9.34
C ARG A 11 -29.18 51.71 9.62
N ASN A 12 -30.07 50.96 10.26
CA ASN A 12 -29.98 49.51 10.47
C ASN A 12 -29.72 48.77 9.16
N ALA A 13 -28.59 48.06 9.07
CA ALA A 13 -28.39 46.99 8.12
C ALA A 13 -28.31 45.67 8.90
N ILE A 14 -29.35 44.85 8.75
CA ILE A 14 -29.40 43.48 9.27
C ILE A 14 -28.41 42.66 8.44
N LEU A 15 -27.26 42.32 9.01
CA LEU A 15 -26.33 41.36 8.45
C LEU A 15 -26.87 39.95 8.73
N THR A 16 -27.49 39.32 7.74
CA THR A 16 -27.75 37.88 7.78
C THR A 16 -26.42 37.14 7.65
N SER A 17 -25.89 36.68 8.78
CA SER A 17 -24.73 35.78 8.83
C SER A 17 -25.14 34.40 8.30
N LEU A 18 -24.64 34.03 7.12
CA LEU A 18 -24.71 32.67 6.61
C LEU A 18 -23.66 31.85 7.38
N LEU A 19 -24.10 31.08 8.38
CA LEU A 19 -23.27 30.06 9.01
C LEU A 19 -23.03 28.93 8.01
N LEU A 20 -21.92 29.00 7.29
CA LEU A 20 -21.32 27.85 6.62
C LEU A 20 -20.88 26.88 7.72
N LEU A 21 -21.73 25.91 8.04
CA LEU A 21 -21.35 24.69 8.74
C LEU A 21 -20.37 23.94 7.84
N GLY A 22 -19.09 24.29 7.94
CA GLY A 22 -18.02 23.44 7.43
C GLY A 22 -18.17 22.08 8.10
N CYS A 23 -18.50 21.06 7.34
CA CYS A 23 -18.40 19.69 7.80
C CYS A 23 -16.90 19.38 7.86
N TRP A 24 -16.30 19.59 9.03
CA TRP A 24 -14.97 19.09 9.33
C TRP A 24 -15.14 17.59 9.52
N THR A 25 -14.94 16.80 8.46
CA THR A 25 -14.68 15.37 8.66
C THR A 25 -13.31 15.28 9.29
N THR A 26 -13.28 15.06 10.61
CA THR A 26 -12.06 14.66 11.29
C THR A 26 -11.63 13.34 10.66
N ILE A 27 -10.57 13.37 9.87
CA ILE A 27 -9.94 12.15 9.33
C ILE A 27 -9.09 11.64 10.48
N TYR A 28 -9.58 10.65 11.21
CA TYR A 28 -8.77 9.94 12.19
C TYR A 28 -7.83 8.98 11.44
N ALA A 29 -6.55 9.04 11.78
CA ALA A 29 -5.63 7.95 11.49
C ALA A 29 -5.90 6.86 12.53
N GLU A 30 -6.26 5.66 12.07
CA GLU A 30 -6.48 4.51 12.96
C GLU A 30 -5.27 3.58 12.89
N GLU A 31 -4.73 3.24 14.06
CA GLU A 31 -3.53 2.42 14.20
C GLU A 31 -3.89 0.96 14.49
N VAL A 32 -3.25 0.05 13.76
CA VAL A 32 -3.20 -1.38 14.05
C VAL A 32 -1.88 -1.68 14.74
N THR A 33 -1.91 -2.37 15.88
CA THR A 33 -0.72 -2.68 16.68
C THR A 33 -0.56 -4.17 16.93
N ASN A 34 0.55 -4.58 17.55
CA ASN A 34 0.90 -5.97 17.86
C ASN A 34 1.12 -6.87 16.62
N LEU A 35 1.50 -6.26 15.50
CA LEU A 35 1.90 -6.98 14.29
C LEU A 35 3.33 -7.52 14.43
N ALA A 36 3.83 -8.25 13.44
CA ALA A 36 5.20 -8.77 13.46
C ALA A 36 5.84 -8.69 12.07
N PHE A 37 6.68 -7.66 11.87
CA PHE A 37 7.25 -7.32 10.56
C PHE A 37 6.21 -7.29 9.44
N PRO A 38 5.16 -6.45 9.56
CA PRO A 38 4.10 -6.40 8.57
C PRO A 38 4.65 -5.94 7.22
N GLN A 39 4.33 -6.66 6.15
CA GLN A 39 4.88 -6.45 4.80
C GLN A 39 3.89 -5.75 3.87
N SER A 40 2.60 -6.12 3.95
CA SER A 40 1.57 -5.59 3.06
C SER A 40 0.17 -5.66 3.68
N MET A 41 -0.74 -4.86 3.15
CA MET A 41 -2.16 -4.86 3.49
C MET A 41 -3.02 -4.92 2.23
N ILE A 42 -4.13 -5.66 2.27
CA ILE A 42 -5.10 -5.73 1.16
C ILE A 42 -6.53 -5.68 1.69
N ALA A 43 -7.41 -4.99 0.96
CA ALA A 43 -8.83 -4.90 1.28
C ALA A 43 -9.67 -5.97 0.59
N ASP A 44 -10.55 -6.63 1.35
CA ASP A 44 -11.55 -7.55 0.82
C ASP A 44 -12.88 -6.81 0.59
N GLY A 45 -13.01 -6.18 -0.58
CA GLY A 45 -14.24 -5.49 -0.99
C GLY A 45 -14.70 -4.38 -0.03
N GLY A 46 -13.78 -3.81 0.75
CA GLY A 46 -14.08 -2.78 1.76
C GLY A 46 -14.88 -3.27 2.95
N GLN A 47 -14.79 -4.56 3.29
CA GLN A 47 -15.45 -5.16 4.47
C GLN A 47 -14.48 -5.45 5.60
N VAL A 48 -13.29 -5.97 5.25
CA VAL A 48 -12.20 -6.32 6.17
C VAL A 48 -10.87 -6.12 5.45
N TYR A 49 -9.80 -5.98 6.22
CA TYR A 49 -8.44 -5.94 5.68
C TYR A 49 -7.64 -7.14 6.17
N PHE A 50 -6.76 -7.65 5.30
CA PHE A 50 -5.75 -8.64 5.65
C PHE A 50 -4.38 -7.98 5.73
N ILE A 51 -3.55 -8.45 6.65
CA ILE A 51 -2.18 -7.95 6.85
C ILE A 51 -1.21 -9.14 6.84
N ALA A 52 -0.22 -9.10 5.95
CA ALA A 52 0.84 -10.11 5.90
C ALA A 52 1.93 -9.79 6.92
N ASN A 53 2.23 -10.71 7.83
CA ASN A 53 3.25 -10.58 8.87
C ASN A 53 4.35 -11.61 8.65
N ALA A 54 5.56 -11.15 8.34
CA ALA A 54 6.69 -12.03 8.07
C ALA A 54 7.09 -12.85 9.29
N ASN A 55 7.09 -12.24 10.48
CA ASN A 55 7.33 -12.88 11.78
C ASN A 55 8.52 -13.87 11.83
N GLY A 56 9.71 -13.42 11.48
CA GLY A 56 10.93 -14.22 11.49
C GLY A 56 12.11 -13.49 10.88
N ASP A 57 13.26 -14.15 10.84
CA ASP A 57 14.45 -13.59 10.19
C ASP A 57 14.22 -13.51 8.66
N PRO A 58 14.60 -12.41 7.99
CA PRO A 58 14.39 -12.26 6.55
C PRO A 58 14.93 -13.44 5.72
N GLY A 59 14.11 -13.97 4.81
CA GLY A 59 14.48 -15.06 3.90
C GLY A 59 14.51 -16.46 4.53
N THR A 60 14.18 -16.61 5.82
CA THR A 60 14.24 -17.89 6.52
C THR A 60 12.92 -18.66 6.45
N ARG A 61 13.00 -20.00 6.37
CA ARG A 61 11.85 -20.92 6.31
C ARG A 61 11.45 -21.44 7.69
N GLU A 62 11.12 -20.53 8.58
CA GLU A 62 10.82 -20.87 9.98
C GLU A 62 9.38 -21.31 10.23
N ASN A 63 8.50 -21.19 9.22
CA ASN A 63 7.07 -21.46 9.35
C ASN A 63 6.39 -20.66 10.47
N LYS A 64 6.81 -19.41 10.70
CA LYS A 64 6.30 -18.52 11.76
C LYS A 64 5.43 -17.39 11.23
N GLY A 65 5.44 -17.14 9.92
CA GLY A 65 4.63 -16.11 9.27
C GLY A 65 3.13 -16.29 9.51
N PHE A 66 2.41 -15.18 9.50
CA PHE A 66 0.95 -15.20 9.69
C PHE A 66 0.23 -14.07 8.94
N ILE A 67 -1.06 -14.26 8.70
CA ILE A 67 -1.98 -13.23 8.19
C ILE A 67 -2.90 -12.80 9.32
N SER A 68 -3.00 -11.49 9.56
CA SER A 68 -3.97 -10.91 10.49
C SER A 68 -5.20 -10.43 9.74
N LYS A 69 -6.35 -10.41 10.40
CA LYS A 69 -7.62 -9.91 9.89
C LYS A 69 -8.12 -8.78 10.79
N VAL A 70 -8.43 -7.64 10.18
CA VAL A 70 -8.90 -6.44 10.89
C VAL A 70 -10.17 -5.87 10.25
N THR A 71 -10.95 -5.10 11.01
CA THR A 71 -12.08 -4.34 10.47
C THR A 71 -11.59 -3.18 9.59
N THR A 72 -12.50 -2.54 8.88
CA THR A 72 -12.23 -1.34 8.08
C THR A 72 -11.75 -0.14 8.89
N GLU A 73 -11.97 -0.16 10.21
CA GLU A 73 -11.50 0.83 11.19
C GLU A 73 -10.20 0.40 11.89
N GLY A 74 -9.52 -0.65 11.40
CA GLY A 74 -8.26 -1.12 11.97
C GLY A 74 -8.40 -1.94 13.26
N LYS A 75 -9.61 -2.26 13.70
CA LYS A 75 -9.80 -3.08 14.90
C LYS A 75 -9.45 -4.54 14.62
N MET A 76 -8.64 -5.13 15.48
CA MET A 76 -8.25 -6.53 15.36
C MET A 76 -9.46 -7.46 15.46
N ILE A 77 -9.70 -8.27 14.42
CA ILE A 77 -10.69 -9.35 14.43
C ILE A 77 -9.99 -10.64 14.86
N ASP A 78 -8.88 -10.97 14.22
CA ASP A 78 -8.03 -12.12 14.54
C ASP A 78 -6.58 -11.82 14.14
N LEU A 79 -5.68 -11.81 15.13
CA LEU A 79 -4.27 -11.53 14.91
C LEU A 79 -3.59 -12.63 14.09
N HIS A 80 -4.00 -13.89 14.28
CA HIS A 80 -3.39 -15.07 13.66
C HIS A 80 -4.41 -15.84 12.83
N PHE A 81 -5.18 -15.11 12.01
CA PHE A 81 -6.25 -15.68 11.17
C PHE A 81 -5.75 -16.85 10.30
N ILE A 82 -4.57 -16.71 9.69
CA ILE A 82 -3.83 -17.80 9.04
C ILE A 82 -2.43 -17.81 9.67
N GLN A 83 -1.96 -18.94 10.20
CA GLN A 83 -0.71 -19.00 10.95
C GLN A 83 0.14 -20.20 10.56
N GLY A 84 1.39 -19.95 10.19
CA GLY A 84 2.40 -20.99 9.97
C GLY A 84 2.56 -21.92 11.17
N GLY A 85 2.72 -23.21 10.90
CA GLY A 85 2.90 -24.25 11.92
C GLY A 85 1.61 -24.62 12.67
N GLN A 86 0.48 -23.99 12.35
CA GLN A 86 -0.82 -24.29 12.94
C GLN A 86 -1.78 -24.84 11.88
N LYS A 87 -2.69 -25.73 12.27
CA LYS A 87 -3.75 -26.27 11.38
C LYS A 87 -3.24 -26.75 10.00
N SER A 88 -2.04 -27.33 9.96
CA SER A 88 -1.35 -27.78 8.73
C SER A 88 -1.04 -26.67 7.71
N VAL A 89 -1.08 -25.40 8.13
CA VAL A 89 -0.62 -24.27 7.33
C VAL A 89 0.90 -24.23 7.35
N THR A 90 1.48 -24.16 6.16
CA THR A 90 2.86 -23.71 5.97
C THR A 90 2.82 -22.26 5.55
N LEU A 91 3.51 -21.39 6.27
CA LEU A 91 3.63 -19.96 5.97
C LEU A 91 4.90 -19.44 6.65
N ASN A 92 5.90 -19.05 5.86
CA ASN A 92 7.23 -18.75 6.38
C ASN A 92 7.42 -17.26 6.64
N SER A 93 7.29 -16.44 5.60
CA SER A 93 7.53 -15.00 5.59
C SER A 93 6.62 -14.35 4.53
N PRO A 94 5.29 -14.27 4.75
CA PRO A 94 4.34 -13.75 3.79
C PRO A 94 4.62 -12.27 3.45
N LYS A 95 4.56 -11.94 2.17
CA LYS A 95 4.78 -10.57 1.63
C LYS A 95 3.56 -10.06 0.88
N GLY A 96 3.61 -10.00 -0.45
CA GLY A 96 2.53 -9.53 -1.30
C GLY A 96 1.31 -10.45 -1.23
N MET A 97 0.12 -9.85 -1.39
CA MET A 97 -1.15 -10.56 -1.36
C MET A 97 -2.05 -10.13 -2.51
N ALA A 98 -2.85 -11.06 -3.02
CA ALA A 98 -3.91 -10.80 -3.99
C ALA A 98 -5.17 -11.61 -3.64
N ILE A 99 -6.35 -11.09 -4.01
CA ILE A 99 -7.62 -11.79 -3.79
C ILE A 99 -8.22 -12.11 -5.17
N VAL A 100 -8.51 -13.40 -5.40
CA VAL A 100 -9.25 -13.88 -6.57
C VAL A 100 -10.43 -14.71 -6.09
N GLY A 101 -11.65 -14.22 -6.30
CA GLY A 101 -12.87 -14.86 -5.78
C GLY A 101 -12.87 -15.01 -4.25
N SER A 102 -12.91 -16.25 -3.77
CA SER A 102 -12.84 -16.59 -2.35
C SER A 102 -11.43 -16.88 -1.84
N THR A 103 -10.42 -16.83 -2.71
CA THR A 103 -9.04 -17.19 -2.38
C THR A 103 -8.19 -15.94 -2.13
N LEU A 104 -7.53 -15.91 -0.98
CA LEU A 104 -6.41 -15.01 -0.68
C LEU A 104 -5.11 -15.72 -1.07
N TYR A 105 -4.45 -15.21 -2.10
CA TYR A 105 -3.13 -15.64 -2.52
C TYR A 105 -2.06 -14.81 -1.83
N VAL A 106 -0.96 -15.45 -1.43
CA VAL A 106 0.12 -14.87 -0.66
C VAL A 106 1.46 -15.31 -1.22
N ALA A 107 2.35 -14.36 -1.52
CA ALA A 107 3.75 -14.64 -1.84
C ALA A 107 4.49 -15.02 -0.54
N ASP A 108 5.07 -16.23 -0.51
CA ASP A 108 5.79 -16.79 0.64
C ASP A 108 7.12 -17.39 0.20
N LEU A 109 8.15 -16.53 0.10
CA LEU A 109 9.51 -16.87 -0.34
C LEU A 109 9.58 -17.47 -1.74
N ASP A 110 9.41 -18.78 -1.90
CA ASP A 110 9.51 -19.52 -3.16
C ASP A 110 8.19 -20.18 -3.59
N VAL A 111 7.10 -19.86 -2.89
CA VAL A 111 5.78 -20.43 -3.12
C VAL A 111 4.72 -19.34 -3.08
N VAL A 112 3.78 -19.35 -4.03
CA VAL A 112 2.51 -18.64 -3.87
C VAL A 112 1.52 -19.58 -3.20
N ARG A 113 0.95 -19.16 -2.07
CA ARG A 113 0.00 -19.97 -1.27
C ARG A 113 -1.39 -19.40 -1.39
N GLY A 114 -2.38 -20.25 -1.66
CA GLY A 114 -3.79 -19.86 -1.66
C GLY A 114 -4.51 -20.34 -0.41
N PHE A 115 -5.25 -19.43 0.23
CA PHE A 115 -6.08 -19.71 1.40
C PHE A 115 -7.52 -19.26 1.16
N ASP A 116 -8.50 -19.96 1.73
CA ASP A 116 -9.87 -19.45 1.77
C ASP A 116 -9.92 -18.20 2.67
N LYS A 117 -10.34 -17.06 2.12
CA LYS A 117 -10.29 -15.77 2.83
C LYS A 117 -11.28 -15.66 4.00
N ASN A 118 -12.24 -16.58 4.09
CA ASN A 118 -13.25 -16.58 5.16
C ASN A 118 -12.85 -17.48 6.32
N THR A 119 -12.28 -18.64 6.02
CA THR A 119 -11.97 -19.70 6.99
C THR A 119 -10.48 -19.83 7.33
N GLY A 120 -9.61 -19.29 6.47
CA GLY A 120 -8.15 -19.44 6.57
C GLY A 120 -7.63 -20.82 6.17
N GLN A 121 -8.48 -21.68 5.61
CA GLN A 121 -8.09 -23.02 5.16
C GLN A 121 -7.11 -22.94 3.98
N SER A 122 -6.04 -23.74 4.01
CA SER A 122 -5.14 -23.90 2.87
C SER A 122 -5.87 -24.56 1.69
N LEU A 123 -5.81 -23.93 0.52
CA LEU A 123 -6.47 -24.40 -0.71
C LEU A 123 -5.46 -24.93 -1.72
N ASN A 124 -4.35 -24.22 -1.94
CA ASN A 124 -3.31 -24.62 -2.89
C ASN A 124 -1.95 -24.02 -2.56
N SER A 125 -0.91 -24.52 -3.23
CA SER A 125 0.45 -24.01 -3.16
C SER A 125 1.11 -24.18 -4.53
N ILE A 126 1.60 -23.08 -5.09
CA ILE A 126 2.18 -22.98 -6.42
C ILE A 126 3.70 -22.75 -6.24
N PRO A 127 4.53 -23.78 -6.36
CA PRO A 127 5.97 -23.66 -6.17
C PRO A 127 6.64 -23.01 -7.39
N PHE A 128 7.69 -22.22 -7.12
CA PHE A 128 8.53 -21.59 -8.14
C PHE A 128 9.90 -22.26 -8.24
N THR A 129 10.03 -23.48 -7.72
CA THR A 129 11.28 -24.24 -7.64
C THR A 129 11.96 -24.47 -8.99
N GLN A 130 11.18 -24.58 -10.07
CA GLN A 130 11.68 -24.72 -11.44
C GLN A 130 12.44 -23.48 -11.94
N PHE A 131 12.27 -22.33 -11.28
CA PHE A 131 12.99 -21.10 -11.56
C PHE A 131 14.06 -20.78 -10.53
N HIS A 132 14.27 -21.65 -9.53
CA HIS A 132 15.16 -21.41 -8.39
C HIS A 132 14.84 -20.12 -7.61
N SER A 133 13.58 -19.66 -7.68
CA SER A 133 13.12 -18.46 -6.97
C SER A 133 13.21 -18.68 -5.46
N GLN A 134 13.60 -17.64 -4.72
CA GLN A 134 13.69 -17.63 -3.26
C GLN A 134 13.11 -16.37 -2.61
N SER A 135 12.73 -15.37 -3.43
CA SER A 135 12.50 -13.99 -3.00
C SER A 135 11.25 -13.38 -3.66
N LEU A 136 10.16 -14.16 -3.71
CA LEU A 136 8.86 -13.67 -4.15
C LEU A 136 8.40 -12.54 -3.23
N ALA A 137 8.10 -11.38 -3.80
CA ALA A 137 7.83 -10.16 -3.05
C ALA A 137 6.42 -9.61 -3.32
N GLY A 138 6.21 -8.99 -4.49
CA GLY A 138 4.92 -8.45 -4.91
C GLY A 138 4.02 -9.50 -5.53
N LEU A 139 2.71 -9.31 -5.36
CA LEU A 139 1.68 -10.19 -5.90
C LEU A 139 0.45 -9.35 -6.19
N VAL A 140 -0.07 -9.39 -7.43
CA VAL A 140 -1.28 -8.69 -7.83
C VAL A 140 -2.13 -9.56 -8.73
N ALA A 141 -3.47 -9.45 -8.61
CA ALA A 141 -4.40 -10.08 -9.52
C ALA A 141 -4.82 -9.13 -10.65
N ASP A 142 -4.94 -9.66 -11.86
CA ASP A 142 -5.56 -8.96 -12.98
C ASP A 142 -7.11 -9.03 -12.91
N PRO A 143 -7.82 -8.25 -13.75
CA PRO A 143 -9.29 -8.28 -13.80
C PRO A 143 -9.91 -9.62 -14.24
N HIS A 144 -9.12 -10.51 -14.83
CA HIS A 144 -9.53 -11.85 -15.28
C HIS A 144 -9.27 -12.95 -14.24
N GLY A 145 -8.57 -12.62 -13.14
CA GLY A 145 -8.22 -13.55 -12.07
C GLY A 145 -6.85 -14.21 -12.22
N GLY A 146 -6.06 -13.81 -13.22
CA GLY A 146 -4.65 -14.17 -13.34
C GLY A 146 -3.81 -13.46 -12.28
N LEU A 147 -2.64 -14.01 -11.94
CA LEU A 147 -1.71 -13.44 -10.97
C LEU A 147 -0.40 -13.03 -11.64
N TYR A 148 0.08 -11.84 -11.30
CA TYR A 148 1.46 -11.42 -11.52
C TYR A 148 2.23 -11.43 -10.21
N VAL A 149 3.44 -12.00 -10.25
CA VAL A 149 4.28 -12.20 -9.07
C VAL A 149 5.68 -11.68 -9.35
N SER A 150 6.23 -10.84 -8.49
CA SER A 150 7.62 -10.42 -8.61
C SER A 150 8.54 -11.34 -7.83
N ASP A 151 9.71 -11.60 -8.40
CA ASP A 151 10.86 -12.16 -7.70
C ASP A 151 11.97 -11.11 -7.69
N ALA A 152 12.29 -10.65 -6.48
CA ALA A 152 13.22 -9.56 -6.26
C ALA A 152 14.65 -9.96 -6.64
N ASP A 153 15.07 -11.20 -6.37
CA ASP A 153 16.47 -11.60 -6.54
C ASP A 153 16.79 -11.93 -8.00
N SER A 154 15.81 -12.47 -8.74
CA SER A 154 15.99 -12.86 -10.14
C SER A 154 15.57 -11.80 -11.15
N ASN A 155 15.18 -10.60 -10.69
CA ASN A 155 14.67 -9.51 -11.53
C ASN A 155 13.61 -9.99 -12.52
N THR A 156 12.63 -10.75 -12.03
CA THR A 156 11.62 -11.43 -12.86
C THR A 156 10.21 -11.11 -12.38
N ILE A 157 9.31 -10.85 -13.33
CA ILE A 157 7.86 -10.88 -13.13
C ILE A 157 7.33 -12.16 -13.77
N TYR A 158 6.62 -12.96 -13.00
CA TYR A 158 5.93 -14.17 -13.47
C TYR A 158 4.44 -13.91 -13.67
N HIS A 159 3.79 -14.75 -14.47
CA HIS A 159 2.35 -14.78 -14.68
C HIS A 159 1.77 -16.18 -14.47
N ILE A 160 0.58 -16.24 -13.87
CA ILE A 160 -0.23 -17.45 -13.68
C ILE A 160 -1.64 -17.14 -14.16
N ASP A 161 -2.07 -17.73 -15.27
CA ASP A 161 -3.35 -17.39 -15.91
C ASP A 161 -4.58 -17.85 -15.08
N ASP A 162 -4.53 -19.06 -14.53
CA ASP A 162 -5.61 -19.62 -13.71
C ASP A 162 -5.02 -20.25 -12.44
N PRO A 163 -4.76 -19.46 -11.40
CA PRO A 163 -4.11 -19.94 -10.18
C PRO A 163 -5.00 -20.92 -9.39
N ALA A 164 -6.27 -21.11 -9.76
CA ALA A 164 -7.17 -22.04 -9.11
C ALA A 164 -7.11 -23.44 -9.74
N HIS A 165 -6.94 -23.54 -11.07
CA HIS A 165 -7.01 -24.81 -11.80
C HIS A 165 -5.74 -25.16 -12.60
N ASP A 166 -5.11 -24.17 -13.25
CA ASP A 166 -3.92 -24.35 -14.09
C ASP A 166 -2.77 -23.50 -13.51
N GLN A 167 -2.10 -24.07 -12.50
CA GLN A 167 -1.01 -23.46 -11.74
C GLN A 167 0.30 -23.35 -12.53
N THR A 168 0.21 -23.31 -13.86
CA THR A 168 1.35 -23.15 -14.75
C THR A 168 1.92 -21.73 -14.60
N VAL A 169 3.15 -21.66 -14.12
CA VAL A 169 3.88 -20.39 -13.97
C VAL A 169 4.68 -20.10 -15.24
N LYS A 170 4.54 -18.89 -15.78
CA LYS A 170 5.27 -18.41 -16.96
C LYS A 170 6.11 -17.19 -16.59
N VAL A 171 7.27 -17.04 -17.21
CA VAL A 171 8.00 -15.75 -17.16
C VAL A 171 7.24 -14.76 -18.03
N PHE A 172 6.81 -13.65 -17.42
CA PHE A 172 6.14 -12.55 -18.12
C PHE A 172 7.17 -11.53 -18.62
N ALA A 173 8.09 -11.13 -17.74
CA ALA A 173 9.20 -10.24 -18.06
C ALA A 173 10.40 -10.53 -17.15
N GLN A 174 11.62 -10.43 -17.68
CA GLN A 174 12.84 -10.54 -16.90
C GLN A 174 13.87 -9.55 -17.44
N HIS A 175 14.34 -8.64 -16.58
CA HIS A 175 15.31 -7.63 -16.97
C HIS A 175 15.93 -6.95 -15.74
N GLU A 176 17.24 -6.70 -15.75
CA GLU A 176 17.95 -5.99 -14.68
C GLU A 176 17.37 -4.62 -14.36
N GLY A 177 16.79 -3.97 -15.37
CA GLY A 177 16.09 -2.68 -15.23
C GLY A 177 14.86 -2.72 -14.32
N LEU A 178 14.39 -3.90 -13.86
CA LEU A 178 13.35 -4.02 -12.83
C LEU A 178 13.89 -3.68 -11.42
N SER A 179 15.20 -3.75 -11.20
CA SER A 179 15.91 -3.28 -10.00
C SER A 179 15.31 -3.81 -8.70
N HIS A 180 15.33 -5.13 -8.53
CA HIS A 180 14.74 -5.85 -7.41
C HIS A 180 13.23 -5.56 -7.26
N PRO A 181 12.39 -6.09 -8.17
CA PRO A 181 10.96 -5.73 -8.20
C PRO A 181 10.24 -6.19 -6.93
N HIS A 182 9.65 -5.25 -6.21
CA HIS A 182 8.83 -5.49 -5.02
C HIS A 182 7.35 -5.32 -5.38
N GLY A 183 6.67 -4.29 -4.87
CA GLY A 183 5.25 -4.07 -5.07
C GLY A 183 4.85 -4.05 -6.54
N LEU A 184 3.71 -4.67 -6.83
CA LEU A 184 3.06 -4.69 -8.14
C LEU A 184 1.62 -4.21 -8.00
N SER A 185 1.13 -3.52 -9.02
CA SER A 185 -0.27 -3.15 -9.16
C SER A 185 -0.67 -3.20 -10.64
N ILE A 186 -1.97 -3.34 -10.91
CA ILE A 186 -2.50 -3.18 -12.28
C ILE A 186 -2.92 -1.73 -12.48
N HIS A 187 -2.45 -1.10 -13.55
CA HIS A 187 -2.88 0.25 -13.87
C HIS A 187 -4.35 0.23 -14.36
N PRO A 188 -5.26 0.97 -13.71
CA PRO A 188 -6.71 0.75 -13.83
C PRO A 188 -7.32 1.14 -15.18
N ARG A 189 -6.55 1.78 -16.08
CA ARG A 189 -7.05 2.24 -17.40
C ARG A 189 -6.60 1.38 -18.57
N ASN A 190 -5.37 0.89 -18.56
CA ASN A 190 -4.78 0.11 -19.65
C ASN A 190 -4.62 -1.38 -19.29
N GLY A 191 -4.71 -1.74 -18.00
CA GLY A 191 -4.51 -3.12 -17.55
C GLY A 191 -3.05 -3.55 -17.48
N HIS A 192 -2.10 -2.65 -17.72
CA HIS A 192 -0.66 -2.95 -17.66
C HIS A 192 -0.22 -3.24 -16.22
N VAL A 193 0.82 -4.04 -16.07
CA VAL A 193 1.47 -4.27 -14.79
C VAL A 193 2.37 -3.08 -14.48
N VAL A 194 2.19 -2.44 -13.34
CA VAL A 194 3.08 -1.39 -12.86
C VAL A 194 3.73 -1.86 -11.56
N GLY A 195 5.03 -1.70 -11.47
CA GLY A 195 5.78 -2.15 -10.30
C GLY A 195 6.82 -1.16 -9.84
N VAL A 196 7.37 -1.45 -8.66
CA VAL A 196 8.45 -0.69 -8.06
C VAL A 196 9.70 -1.53 -7.86
N GLY A 197 10.85 -0.93 -8.11
CA GLY A 197 12.17 -1.52 -7.86
C GLY A 197 12.74 -1.03 -6.54
N TRP A 198 13.15 -1.96 -5.69
CA TRP A 198 13.67 -1.69 -4.35
C TRP A 198 15.10 -1.14 -4.35
N GLU A 199 16.00 -1.60 -5.22
CA GLU A 199 17.42 -1.26 -5.10
C GLU A 199 17.71 0.20 -5.49
N ASP A 200 17.31 0.60 -6.71
CA ASP A 200 17.59 1.93 -7.25
C ASP A 200 16.42 2.91 -7.13
N GLY A 201 15.31 2.51 -6.51
CA GLY A 201 14.11 3.34 -6.34
C GLY A 201 13.47 3.68 -7.67
N LYS A 202 12.86 2.69 -8.32
CA LYS A 202 12.33 2.81 -9.68
C LYS A 202 10.83 2.53 -9.75
N ILE A 203 10.15 3.12 -10.72
CA ILE A 203 8.79 2.75 -11.10
C ILE A 203 8.79 2.36 -12.57
N PHE A 204 8.28 1.19 -12.88
CA PHE A 204 8.19 0.65 -14.24
C PHE A 204 6.76 0.24 -14.57
N GLU A 205 6.43 0.24 -15.86
CA GLU A 205 5.21 -0.33 -16.44
C GLU A 205 5.61 -1.45 -17.41
N ILE A 206 4.82 -2.51 -17.49
CA ILE A 206 4.99 -3.62 -18.41
C ILE A 206 3.69 -3.79 -19.19
N ASP A 207 3.76 -3.66 -20.50
CA ASP A 207 2.61 -3.83 -21.39
C ASP A 207 2.23 -5.31 -21.55
N GLU A 208 1.13 -5.58 -22.26
CA GLU A 208 0.62 -6.93 -22.49
C GLU A 208 1.58 -7.87 -23.22
N THR A 209 2.61 -7.33 -23.88
CA THR A 209 3.63 -8.10 -24.59
C THR A 209 4.85 -8.44 -23.73
N GLY A 210 4.89 -7.93 -22.50
CA GLY A 210 6.06 -8.05 -21.62
C GLY A 210 7.11 -6.97 -21.85
N THR A 211 6.82 -5.93 -22.65
CA THR A 211 7.76 -4.83 -22.88
C THR A 211 7.79 -3.90 -21.67
N ILE A 212 8.98 -3.67 -21.12
CA ILE A 212 9.18 -2.84 -19.94
C ILE A 212 9.43 -1.38 -20.34
N GLN A 213 8.63 -0.47 -19.79
CA GLN A 213 8.82 0.97 -19.84
C GLN A 213 9.18 1.50 -18.45
N GLU A 214 10.23 2.30 -18.37
CA GLU A 214 10.57 3.02 -17.15
C GLU A 214 9.74 4.30 -17.03
N LEU A 215 8.93 4.41 -15.97
CA LEU A 215 8.13 5.61 -15.71
C LEU A 215 8.92 6.64 -14.90
N PHE A 216 9.66 6.17 -13.90
CA PHE A 216 10.51 7.01 -13.06
C PHE A 216 11.76 6.24 -12.67
N ALA A 217 12.92 6.85 -12.87
CA ALA A 217 14.21 6.32 -12.46
C ALA A 217 15.07 7.44 -11.86
N ASN A 218 15.89 7.09 -10.88
CA ASN A 218 16.89 8.01 -10.37
C ASN A 218 17.99 8.23 -11.42
N THR A 219 18.49 9.45 -11.51
CA THR A 219 19.67 9.78 -12.32
C THR A 219 20.73 10.47 -11.47
N LEU A 220 21.94 10.67 -12.02
CA LEU A 220 23.03 11.39 -11.35
C LEU A 220 22.63 12.77 -10.81
N PHE A 221 21.62 13.41 -11.40
CA PHE A 221 21.19 14.77 -11.03
C PHE A 221 19.77 14.82 -10.48
N THR A 222 19.03 13.70 -10.50
CA THR A 222 17.62 13.63 -10.10
C THR A 222 17.37 12.32 -9.35
N GLY A 223 17.82 12.24 -8.10
CA GLY A 223 17.50 11.14 -7.18
C GLY A 223 16.40 11.57 -6.22
N SER A 224 15.26 10.88 -6.21
CA SER A 224 14.16 11.19 -5.27
C SER A 224 13.59 9.97 -4.56
N PHE A 225 13.82 8.78 -5.09
CA PHE A 225 13.36 7.52 -4.51
C PHE A 225 14.54 6.75 -3.91
N HIS A 226 14.31 5.99 -2.84
CA HIS A 226 15.31 5.10 -2.26
C HIS A 226 14.82 3.65 -2.40
N ASN A 227 14.33 3.05 -1.32
CA ASN A 227 13.84 1.68 -1.36
C ASN A 227 12.33 1.67 -1.52
N LEU A 228 11.86 1.73 -2.77
CA LEU A 228 10.43 1.66 -3.06
C LEU A 228 9.92 0.24 -2.82
N ASP A 229 8.84 0.12 -2.04
CA ASP A 229 8.35 -1.19 -1.58
C ASP A 229 6.93 -1.48 -2.06
N GLY A 230 5.98 -0.60 -1.76
CA GLY A 230 4.57 -0.75 -2.10
C GLY A 230 4.12 0.18 -3.20
N ILE A 231 3.15 -0.28 -3.99
CA ILE A 231 2.47 0.52 -5.01
C ILE A 231 1.01 0.08 -5.12
N ASP A 232 0.10 1.05 -5.24
CA ASP A 232 -1.31 0.79 -5.60
C ASP A 232 -1.94 2.04 -6.21
N PHE A 233 -3.08 1.87 -6.88
CA PHE A 233 -3.86 2.93 -7.50
C PHE A 233 -5.22 3.12 -6.82
N ASP A 234 -5.61 4.38 -6.67
CA ASP A 234 -7.01 4.71 -6.40
C ASP A 234 -7.91 4.51 -7.64
N LYS A 235 -9.22 4.64 -7.44
CA LYS A 235 -10.22 4.52 -8.51
C LYS A 235 -10.14 5.62 -9.58
N TYR A 236 -9.33 6.66 -9.37
CA TYR A 236 -9.13 7.77 -10.30
C TYR A 236 -7.84 7.62 -11.12
N GLY A 237 -7.06 6.56 -10.88
CA GLY A 237 -5.77 6.34 -11.52
C GLY A 237 -4.64 7.16 -10.90
N THR A 238 -4.81 7.67 -9.69
CA THR A 238 -3.71 8.22 -8.90
C THR A 238 -2.90 7.08 -8.31
N MET A 239 -1.58 7.10 -8.53
CA MET A 239 -0.65 6.11 -8.01
C MET A 239 -0.13 6.55 -6.65
N TYR A 240 -0.03 5.61 -5.72
CA TYR A 240 0.56 5.80 -4.40
C TYR A 240 1.73 4.85 -4.24
N VAL A 241 2.85 5.33 -3.73
CA VAL A 241 4.09 4.55 -3.60
C VAL A 241 4.73 4.76 -2.23
N SER A 242 5.12 3.69 -1.54
CA SER A 242 5.89 3.78 -0.30
C SER A 242 7.38 3.72 -0.58
N ASP A 243 8.13 4.62 0.05
CA ASP A 243 9.58 4.65 0.05
C ASP A 243 10.06 4.35 1.46
N LEU A 244 10.46 3.09 1.67
CA LEU A 244 10.70 2.51 2.98
C LEU A 244 11.85 3.20 3.71
N THR A 245 12.98 3.37 3.02
CA THR A 245 14.18 3.97 3.64
C THR A 245 14.06 5.48 3.75
N ALA A 246 13.40 6.15 2.80
CA ALA A 246 13.16 7.58 2.91
C ALA A 246 12.09 7.94 3.95
N GLY A 247 11.28 6.97 4.39
CA GLY A 247 10.19 7.19 5.33
C GLY A 247 9.08 8.06 4.73
N LYS A 248 8.71 7.80 3.46
CA LYS A 248 7.76 8.64 2.71
C LYS A 248 6.67 7.82 2.03
N VAL A 249 5.51 8.45 1.85
CA VAL A 249 4.50 8.02 0.88
C VAL A 249 4.36 9.11 -0.18
N TRP A 250 4.49 8.67 -1.43
CA TRP A 250 4.37 9.50 -2.61
C TRP A 250 2.98 9.35 -3.23
N ARG A 251 2.41 10.47 -3.69
CA ARG A 251 1.26 10.53 -4.59
C ARG A 251 1.75 10.96 -5.96
N ILE A 252 1.40 10.20 -7.00
CA ILE A 252 1.78 10.48 -8.38
C ILE A 252 0.50 10.53 -9.22
N LEU A 253 0.22 11.73 -9.75
CA LEU A 253 -0.96 11.98 -10.58
C LEU A 253 -0.75 11.42 -11.99
N ALA A 254 -1.84 11.25 -12.74
CA ALA A 254 -1.81 10.79 -14.13
C ALA A 254 -0.98 11.68 -15.09
N ASN A 255 -0.69 12.92 -14.71
CA ASN A 255 0.21 13.82 -15.46
C ASN A 255 1.68 13.73 -14.98
N HIS A 256 2.03 12.67 -14.26
CA HIS A 256 3.36 12.40 -13.68
C HIS A 256 3.83 13.40 -12.62
N LYS A 257 2.96 14.32 -12.16
CA LYS A 257 3.30 15.17 -11.02
C LYS A 257 3.38 14.32 -9.75
N LYS A 258 4.55 14.36 -9.09
CA LYS A 258 4.81 13.67 -7.84
C LYS A 258 4.74 14.62 -6.65
N GLU A 259 4.14 14.16 -5.56
CA GLU A 259 3.95 14.91 -4.31
C GLU A 259 4.21 13.97 -3.13
N VAL A 260 4.94 14.45 -2.12
CA VAL A 260 5.04 13.74 -0.84
C VAL A 260 3.78 14.06 -0.05
N ILE A 261 3.02 13.03 0.32
CA ILE A 261 1.77 13.20 1.10
C ILE A 261 1.92 12.79 2.56
N ALA A 262 2.97 12.02 2.88
CA ALA A 262 3.40 11.71 4.23
C ALA A 262 4.92 11.53 4.27
N GLU A 263 5.55 11.97 5.35
CA GLU A 263 7.00 11.94 5.57
C GLU A 263 7.31 11.67 7.05
N PHE A 264 8.56 11.33 7.35
CA PHE A 264 9.04 10.90 8.66
C PHE A 264 8.39 9.60 9.17
N LEU A 265 7.94 8.77 8.24
CA LEU A 265 7.37 7.47 8.53
C LEU A 265 8.48 6.48 8.88
N LEU A 266 8.23 5.62 9.86
CA LEU A 266 9.18 4.59 10.29
C LEU A 266 9.00 3.34 9.43
N SER A 267 9.72 3.30 8.31
CA SER A 267 9.77 2.16 7.37
C SER A 267 8.39 1.72 6.87
N PRO A 268 7.68 2.58 6.10
CA PRO A 268 6.42 2.23 5.46
C PRO A 268 6.66 1.08 4.47
N SER A 269 6.31 -0.13 4.86
CA SER A 269 6.38 -1.32 4.03
C SER A 269 5.07 -1.46 3.28
N GLY A 270 5.09 -1.77 1.99
CA GLY A 270 3.88 -1.93 1.19
C GLY A 270 2.96 -0.69 1.14
N ILE A 271 1.89 -0.81 0.34
CA ILE A 271 0.75 0.11 0.27
C ILE A 271 -0.46 -0.73 -0.16
N GLY A 272 -1.62 -0.46 0.44
CA GLY A 272 -2.91 -0.94 -0.09
C GLY A 272 -3.94 0.18 -0.14
N ILE A 273 -4.78 0.19 -1.17
CA ILE A 273 -5.84 1.17 -1.35
C ILE A 273 -7.18 0.46 -1.29
N ASP A 274 -7.99 0.82 -0.29
CA ASP A 274 -9.41 0.46 -0.32
C ASP A 274 -10.16 1.48 -1.18
N ARG A 275 -10.48 1.06 -2.40
CA ARG A 275 -11.19 1.89 -3.38
C ARG A 275 -12.66 2.13 -3.01
N VAL A 276 -13.26 1.27 -2.19
CA VAL A 276 -14.65 1.36 -1.72
C VAL A 276 -14.75 2.41 -0.62
N ASN A 277 -13.95 2.26 0.44
CA ASN A 277 -13.94 3.19 1.58
C ASN A 277 -13.07 4.43 1.37
N HIS A 278 -12.31 4.47 0.27
CA HIS A 278 -11.43 5.58 -0.11
C HIS A 278 -10.37 5.89 0.96
N VAL A 279 -9.67 4.83 1.40
CA VAL A 279 -8.59 4.93 2.38
C VAL A 279 -7.29 4.34 1.81
N ILE A 280 -6.17 4.82 2.34
CA ILE A 280 -4.84 4.25 2.16
C ILE A 280 -4.46 3.49 3.42
N MET A 281 -3.83 2.33 3.23
CA MET A 281 -3.37 1.44 4.27
C MET A 281 -1.86 1.28 4.13
N VAL A 282 -1.12 1.54 5.21
CA VAL A 282 0.35 1.52 5.21
C VAL A 282 0.85 0.74 6.43
N PRO A 283 1.40 -0.48 6.26
CA PRO A 283 2.14 -1.13 7.31
C PRO A 283 3.50 -0.48 7.56
N TYR A 284 4.01 -0.63 8.79
CA TYR A 284 5.29 -0.10 9.25
C TYR A 284 6.17 -1.23 9.74
N LEU A 285 7.18 -1.58 8.94
CA LEU A 285 7.95 -2.81 9.07
C LEU A 285 8.59 -2.99 10.46
N TYR A 286 9.30 -1.97 10.94
CA TYR A 286 10.06 -2.05 12.20
C TYR A 286 9.29 -1.56 13.44
N VAL A 287 8.11 -0.98 13.24
CA VAL A 287 7.25 -0.52 14.34
C VAL A 287 6.20 -1.55 14.71
N ASN A 288 6.08 -2.64 13.93
CA ASN A 288 5.13 -3.71 14.21
C ASN A 288 3.69 -3.18 14.31
N GLY A 289 3.35 -2.26 13.39
CA GLY A 289 2.05 -1.63 13.32
C GLY A 289 1.67 -1.24 11.89
N ALA A 290 0.47 -0.70 11.71
CA ALA A 290 -0.01 -0.18 10.44
C ALA A 290 -0.96 0.99 10.67
N GLU A 291 -1.11 1.85 9.67
CA GLU A 291 -2.05 2.97 9.69
C GLU A 291 -3.06 2.87 8.55
N ILE A 292 -4.30 3.25 8.84
CA ILE A 292 -5.38 3.42 7.88
C ILE A 292 -5.79 4.90 7.90
N ASN A 293 -5.75 5.55 6.74
CA ASN A 293 -6.02 6.99 6.63
C ASN A 293 -6.89 7.32 5.41
N GLY A 294 -7.74 8.34 5.53
CA GLY A 294 -8.59 8.79 4.43
C GLY A 294 -7.77 9.39 3.28
N LEU A 295 -8.06 8.98 2.05
CA LEU A 295 -7.50 9.59 0.85
C LEU A 295 -8.18 10.94 0.58
N GLU A 296 -7.37 11.96 0.30
CA GLU A 296 -7.91 13.25 -0.15
C GLU A 296 -8.41 13.12 -1.59
N ARG A 297 -9.68 13.49 -1.82
CA ARG A 297 -10.22 13.56 -3.19
C ARG A 297 -9.45 14.61 -3.99
N PRO A 298 -9.11 14.35 -5.26
CA PRO A 298 -8.39 15.30 -6.13
C PRO A 298 -9.07 16.66 -6.38
N SER A 299 -10.23 16.96 -5.79
CA SER A 299 -10.97 18.21 -6.04
C SER A 299 -10.88 19.27 -4.92
N ASN A 300 -10.03 19.12 -3.89
CA ASN A 300 -9.84 20.17 -2.86
C ASN A 300 -8.37 20.32 -2.41
N ALA A 301 -7.43 20.38 -3.35
CA ALA A 301 -6.06 20.79 -3.01
C ALA A 301 -6.06 22.28 -2.65
N ASN A 302 -6.13 22.61 -1.36
CA ASN A 302 -5.88 23.96 -0.87
C ASN A 302 -4.35 24.17 -0.86
N PRO A 303 -3.79 25.05 -1.70
CA PRO A 303 -2.33 25.27 -1.78
C PRO A 303 -1.72 25.84 -0.49
N ASN A 304 -2.55 26.24 0.49
CA ASN A 304 -2.11 26.76 1.79
C ASN A 304 -2.22 25.74 2.94
N LYS A 305 -2.51 24.46 2.67
CA LYS A 305 -2.63 23.45 3.73
C LYS A 305 -1.23 23.11 4.28
N LYS A 306 -1.02 23.29 5.58
CA LYS A 306 0.24 22.91 6.25
C LYS A 306 0.49 21.40 6.11
N PRO A 307 1.75 20.97 5.95
CA PRO A 307 2.14 19.57 6.05
C PRO A 307 1.65 18.98 7.38
N ARG A 308 1.09 17.76 7.34
CA ARG A 308 0.66 17.04 8.54
C ARG A 308 1.87 16.72 9.42
N SER A 309 1.71 16.85 10.73
CA SER A 309 2.72 16.61 11.76
C SER A 309 2.52 15.24 12.44
N TRP A 310 3.50 14.79 13.23
CA TRP A 310 3.45 13.52 13.97
C TRP A 310 2.15 13.28 14.76
N SER A 311 1.54 14.32 15.31
CA SER A 311 0.27 14.21 16.04
C SER A 311 -0.94 13.97 15.15
N ASP A 312 -0.84 14.28 13.86
CA ASP A 312 -1.88 14.08 12.86
C ASP A 312 -1.89 12.63 12.31
N TYR A 313 -0.89 11.82 12.70
CA TYR A 313 -0.69 10.41 12.30
C TYR A 313 -0.83 9.43 13.48
N GLY A 314 -1.43 9.81 14.61
CA GLY A 314 -1.59 8.91 15.78
C GLY A 314 -0.31 8.68 16.62
N MET A 315 0.87 9.02 16.09
CA MET A 315 2.20 8.82 16.68
C MET A 315 2.54 9.76 17.86
N GLY A 316 1.55 10.18 18.66
CA GLY A 316 1.72 11.06 19.82
C GLY A 316 2.45 10.41 21.01
N TRP A 317 2.61 9.09 21.00
CA TRP A 317 3.22 8.29 22.07
C TRP A 317 4.76 8.20 21.99
N LEU A 318 5.37 8.70 20.91
CA LEU A 318 6.84 8.85 20.80
C LEU A 318 7.40 10.03 21.62
N LYS A 319 6.54 10.79 22.31
CA LYS A 319 7.02 11.70 23.35
C LYS A 319 7.54 10.85 24.51
N LYS A 320 8.86 10.74 24.61
CA LYS A 320 9.56 10.48 25.86
C LYS A 320 8.92 11.36 26.95
N ASP A 321 8.57 10.75 28.07
CA ASP A 321 8.21 11.51 29.27
C ASP A 321 9.32 12.55 29.54
N PRO A 322 8.97 13.84 29.70
CA PRO A 322 9.92 14.80 30.23
C PRO A 322 10.04 14.55 31.74
N GLY A 323 10.81 13.52 32.11
CA GLY A 323 10.99 13.16 33.51
C GLY A 323 11.64 11.80 33.80
N GLU A 324 12.80 11.50 33.21
CA GLU A 324 13.89 10.73 33.85
C GLU A 324 15.24 11.35 33.49
#